data_AF-A0A3A4W2I9-F1
#
_entry.id   AF-A0A3A4W2I9-F1
#
_cell.length_a   1.000
_cell.length_b   1.000
_cell.length_c   1.000
_cell.angle_alpha   90.00
_cell.angle_beta   90.00
_cell.angle_gamma   90.00
#
_symmetry.space_group_name_H-M   'P 1'
#
loop_
_entity.id
_entity.type
_entity.pdbx_description
1 polymer ?
#
loop_
_entity_poly.entity_id
_entity_poly.type
_entity_poly.pdbx_seq_one_letter_code
_entity_poly.pdbx_strand_id
1 'polypeptide(L)'
;MMSKPIEQIATLTIGTVESVSPSEIRVLLEPNAPQTTALNTGVPTGFPRINGYVLIPNETGALVGLVVWLGVERSQFPKRTGLKDFGLVDLPFPLRKISLTPLGTLIIRKNNETGETAYHLERGVSAFPSVGDVAQLPTAAQLRSIIEASSDEDRRVRIGTSPLAANAEVTVDPDKIFGRHLAVLGNTGSGKSCSVAGLIRWSLAHASTARSDSCRPNARFIILDPNGEYSPAFSDYKDVRRFRVSPKKEENIEPLLVPVWMWNSQEWSAFAHAAPGVQRPLLLQALRDMRSGARLSEPAERQAARLMRSYKAIFEGRIAQGASGYQGFPENKNCGNQVKNLATDTQTHAENTQRQFSQALQEVALFAEQLASRRHWKSANSEGYNDFSETELREVIIVIDNVLTQLPGQPDERRISEDAPIEFPIATFPDHLDQRASETPGGQTAQFISTLTMRIRMMIADRRLGPVVNPGEQVISFDQWLESYIGKDRAENGELAIVDLSLVPSDVIHIVIAVVARIVFEATQRYRKLNERELPTVLVLEEAHTFIKRGSDEESSTPTPFQMCRQTFERIAREGRKFGLGLVLSSQRPSELSPTVLAQCNT
;
A
#
# COMPACT_ATOMS: atom_id res chain seq x y z
N MET A 1 20.59 54.67 25.39
CA MET A 1 21.32 53.99 26.48
C MET A 1 21.03 52.51 26.36
N MET A 2 22.04 51.67 26.08
CA MET A 2 21.87 50.22 26.21
C MET A 2 21.65 49.93 27.70
N SER A 3 20.48 49.39 28.06
CA SER A 3 20.22 48.85 29.39
C SER A 3 21.27 47.78 29.72
N LYS A 4 21.66 47.68 30.99
CA LYS A 4 22.65 46.68 31.40
C LYS A 4 22.10 45.27 31.09
N PRO A 5 22.93 44.26 30.77
CA PRO A 5 22.46 42.90 30.46
C PRO A 5 21.52 42.31 31.53
N ILE A 6 21.75 42.66 32.80
CA ILE A 6 20.93 42.27 33.94
C ILE A 6 19.52 42.88 33.88
N GLU A 7 19.39 44.14 33.47
CA GLU A 7 18.10 44.81 33.31
C GLU A 7 17.30 44.21 32.15
N GLN A 8 17.98 43.83 31.06
CA GLN A 8 17.34 43.15 29.93
C GLN A 8 16.80 41.77 30.32
N ILE A 9 17.56 41.01 31.11
CA ILE A 9 17.11 39.71 31.62
C ILE A 9 15.88 39.87 32.52
N ALA A 10 15.89 40.85 33.44
CA ALA A 10 14.76 41.14 34.31
C ALA A 10 13.49 41.53 33.54
N THR A 11 13.62 42.24 32.41
CA THR A 11 12.46 42.62 31.58
C THR A 11 11.80 41.46 30.84
N LEU A 12 12.54 40.37 30.63
CA LEU A 12 12.06 39.17 29.93
C LEU A 12 11.47 38.11 30.87
N THR A 13 11.76 38.20 32.17
CA THR A 13 11.23 37.30 33.19
C THR A 13 9.70 37.38 33.29
N ILE A 14 9.05 36.21 33.31
CA ILE A 14 7.59 36.10 33.44
C ILE A 14 7.16 35.25 34.63
N GLY A 15 8.06 34.49 35.23
CA GLY A 15 7.72 33.53 36.28
C GLY A 15 8.89 32.70 36.75
N THR A 16 8.60 31.78 37.66
CA THR A 16 9.56 30.83 38.23
C THR A 16 9.04 29.40 38.09
N VAL A 17 9.95 28.45 37.88
CA VAL A 17 9.66 27.03 37.81
C VAL A 17 9.15 26.55 39.17
N GLU A 18 7.94 26.00 39.18
CA GLU A 18 7.30 25.44 40.38
C GLU A 18 7.51 23.93 40.48
N SER A 19 7.44 23.22 39.35
CA SER A 19 7.68 21.77 39.29
C SER A 19 8.28 21.35 37.97
N VAL A 20 9.05 20.26 38.00
CA VAL A 20 9.78 19.73 36.86
C VAL A 20 9.54 18.23 36.76
N SER A 21 9.13 17.79 35.57
CA SER A 21 9.05 16.39 35.19
C SER A 21 9.53 16.22 33.74
N PRO A 22 9.84 14.98 33.30
CA PRO A 22 10.31 14.75 31.93
C PRO A 22 9.32 15.17 30.84
N SER A 23 8.02 15.19 31.12
CA SER A 23 6.96 15.52 30.15
C SER A 23 6.33 16.90 30.35
N GLU A 24 6.38 17.42 31.58
CA GLU A 24 5.73 18.67 31.97
C GLU A 24 6.61 19.48 32.93
N ILE A 25 6.82 20.75 32.62
CA ILE A 25 7.43 21.74 33.52
C ILE A 25 6.35 22.79 33.84
N ARG A 26 6.06 23.01 35.12
CA ARG A 26 5.09 24.03 35.54
C ARG A 26 5.82 25.28 35.97
N VAL A 27 5.37 26.42 35.46
CA VAL A 27 5.89 27.73 35.80
C VAL A 27 4.78 28.56 36.43
N LEU A 28 5.07 29.09 37.61
CA LEU A 28 4.24 30.07 38.29
C LEU A 28 4.56 31.46 37.74
N LEU A 29 3.56 32.14 37.17
CA LEU A 29 3.74 33.48 36.64
C LEU A 29 3.79 34.51 37.76
N GLU A 30 4.66 35.52 37.58
CA GLU A 30 4.72 36.64 38.51
C GLU A 30 3.41 37.45 38.50
N PRO A 31 3.00 38.07 39.63
CA PRO A 31 1.80 38.90 39.69
C PRO A 31 1.80 40.05 38.68
N ASN A 32 2.98 40.55 38.33
CA ASN A 32 3.18 41.67 37.40
C ASN A 32 3.35 41.22 35.94
N ALA A 33 3.30 39.90 35.66
CA ALA A 33 3.45 39.38 34.30
C ALA A 33 2.31 39.87 33.38
N PRO A 34 2.60 40.27 32.12
CA PRO A 34 1.60 40.78 31.20
C PRO A 34 0.42 39.81 30.98
N GLN A 35 -0.76 40.35 30.64
CA GLN A 35 -1.93 39.54 30.31
C GLN A 35 -2.04 39.22 28.81
N THR A 36 -1.63 40.13 27.92
CA THR A 36 -1.88 40.00 26.47
C THR A 36 -0.67 40.34 25.62
N THR A 37 -0.06 41.51 25.83
CA THR A 37 1.12 41.97 25.07
C THR A 37 2.22 42.35 26.04
N ALA A 38 3.40 41.75 25.87
CA ALA A 38 4.61 42.17 26.53
C ALA A 38 5.26 43.30 25.71
N LEU A 39 5.28 44.50 26.27
CA LEU A 39 5.97 45.67 25.71
C LEU A 39 7.45 45.73 26.15
N ASN A 40 7.86 44.81 27.01
CA ASN A 40 9.13 44.84 27.74
C ASN A 40 10.33 44.42 26.88
N THR A 41 10.12 43.83 25.70
CA THR A 41 11.18 43.26 24.85
C THR A 41 11.73 44.23 23.80
N GLY A 42 11.24 45.49 23.79
CA GLY A 42 11.59 46.52 22.80
C GLY A 42 10.79 46.42 21.49
N VAL A 43 10.10 45.31 21.25
CA VAL A 43 9.12 45.10 20.18
C VAL A 43 7.85 44.56 20.83
N PRO A 44 6.63 45.02 20.50
CA PRO A 44 5.41 44.44 21.06
C PRO A 44 5.32 42.94 20.75
N THR A 45 5.63 42.09 21.73
CA THR A 45 5.57 40.64 21.61
C THR A 45 4.35 40.13 22.38
N GLY A 46 3.57 39.22 21.79
CA GLY A 46 2.44 38.61 22.49
C GLY A 46 2.92 37.88 23.75
N PHE A 47 2.18 38.00 24.85
CA PHE A 47 2.40 37.14 26.01
C PHE A 47 2.15 35.67 25.59
N PRO A 48 2.92 34.68 26.08
CA PRO A 48 2.85 33.30 25.61
C PRO A 48 1.42 32.76 25.71
N ARG A 49 0.92 32.31 24.57
CA ARG A 49 -0.36 31.59 24.43
C ARG A 49 -0.06 30.10 24.29
N ILE A 50 -1.10 29.27 24.25
CA ILE A 50 -0.94 27.87 23.82
C ILE A 50 -0.21 27.87 22.47
N ASN A 51 0.76 26.97 22.31
CA ASN A 51 1.72 26.89 21.20
C ASN A 51 2.79 28.00 21.15
N GLY A 52 2.87 28.86 22.17
CA GLY A 52 3.98 29.78 22.36
C GLY A 52 5.20 29.11 23.00
N TYR A 53 6.34 29.80 22.99
CA TYR A 53 7.59 29.30 23.55
C TYR A 53 8.01 30.11 24.76
N VAL A 54 8.61 29.43 25.73
CA VAL A 54 9.23 30.01 26.94
C VAL A 54 10.63 29.43 27.07
N LEU A 55 11.58 30.26 27.50
CA LEU A 55 12.96 29.84 27.74
C LEU A 55 13.21 29.72 29.25
N ILE A 56 13.93 28.68 29.65
CA ILE A 56 14.45 28.54 31.02
C ILE A 56 15.97 28.39 30.92
N PRO A 57 16.74 29.44 31.23
CA PRO A 57 18.21 29.40 31.18
C PRO A 57 18.77 28.31 32.11
N ASN A 58 19.77 27.58 31.63
CA ASN A 58 20.52 26.59 32.40
C ASN A 58 22.02 26.66 32.07
N GLU A 59 22.84 25.83 32.70
CA GLU A 59 24.30 25.80 32.50
C GLU A 59 24.73 25.45 31.08
N THR A 60 23.86 24.81 30.29
CA THR A 60 24.14 24.42 28.90
C THR A 60 23.64 25.43 27.87
N GLY A 61 22.82 26.41 28.25
CA GLY A 61 22.14 27.33 27.35
C GLY A 61 20.78 27.75 27.90
N ALA A 62 19.70 27.48 27.16
CA ALA A 62 18.34 27.65 27.66
C ALA A 62 17.42 26.52 27.18
N LEU A 63 16.70 25.90 28.11
CA LEU A 63 15.65 24.95 27.77
C LEU A 63 14.52 25.68 27.04
N VAL A 64 14.08 25.11 25.90
CA VAL A 64 12.93 25.58 25.14
C VAL A 64 11.69 24.79 25.56
N GLY A 65 10.73 25.47 26.18
CA GLY A 65 9.45 24.91 26.59
C GLY A 65 8.30 25.39 25.69
N LEU A 66 7.50 24.46 25.18
CA LEU A 66 6.26 24.75 24.46
C LEU A 66 5.11 24.88 25.44
N VAL A 67 4.38 26.00 25.40
CA VAL A 67 3.20 26.22 26.25
C VAL A 67 2.05 25.32 25.79
N VAL A 68 1.70 24.34 26.63
CA VAL A 68 0.59 23.41 26.37
C VAL A 68 -0.65 23.73 27.20
N TRP A 69 -0.49 24.43 28.32
CA TRP A 69 -1.60 24.82 29.17
C TRP A 69 -1.34 26.16 29.86
N LEU A 70 -2.41 26.93 30.06
CA LEU A 70 -2.46 28.21 30.75
C LEU A 70 -3.70 28.21 31.63
N GLY A 71 -3.56 28.52 32.91
CA GLY A 71 -4.72 28.61 33.79
C GLY A 71 -4.44 29.30 35.10
N VAL A 72 -5.47 29.32 35.95
CA VAL A 72 -5.43 29.95 37.27
C VAL A 72 -5.77 28.89 38.31
N GLU A 73 -4.85 28.68 39.25
CA GLU A 73 -5.10 27.87 40.44
C GLU A 73 -5.30 28.80 41.63
N ARG A 74 -6.33 28.52 42.42
CA ARG A 74 -6.66 29.30 43.62
C ARG A 74 -5.86 28.78 44.80
N SER A 75 -4.98 29.60 45.37
CA SER A 75 -4.29 29.26 46.62
C SER A 75 -4.86 30.04 47.80
N GLN A 76 -4.72 29.48 49.00
CA GLN A 76 -4.92 30.27 50.21
C GLN A 76 -3.85 31.35 50.29
N PHE A 77 -4.19 32.51 50.85
CA PHE A 77 -3.26 33.62 50.98
C PHE A 77 -2.05 33.19 51.82
N PRO A 78 -0.80 33.48 51.42
CA PRO A 78 0.36 33.15 52.25
C PRO A 78 0.29 33.95 53.55
N LYS A 79 0.00 33.26 54.65
CA LYS A 79 -0.08 33.86 55.99
C LYS A 79 1.30 34.46 56.33
N ARG A 80 1.39 35.78 56.44
CA ARG A 80 2.62 36.46 56.88
C ARG A 80 2.95 36.01 58.30
N THR A 81 4.07 35.34 58.49
CA THR A 81 4.58 34.99 59.82
C THR A 81 4.89 36.27 60.61
N GLY A 82 4.03 36.59 61.58
CA GLY A 82 4.25 37.70 62.53
C GLY A 82 3.16 38.77 62.59
N LEU A 83 2.23 38.84 61.61
CA LEU A 83 1.04 39.69 61.72
C LEU A 83 -0.21 38.81 61.86
N LYS A 84 -0.93 38.98 62.97
CA LYS A 84 -2.29 38.43 63.11
C LYS A 84 -3.26 39.41 62.46
N ASP A 85 -3.55 39.20 61.19
CA ASP A 85 -4.58 39.97 60.48
C ASP A 85 -5.97 39.50 60.96
N PHE A 86 -6.44 40.07 62.07
CA PHE A 86 -7.82 39.89 62.53
C PHE A 86 -8.76 40.77 61.69
N GLY A 87 -9.49 40.16 60.74
CA GLY A 87 -10.67 40.80 60.13
C GLY A 87 -10.70 40.90 58.60
N LEU A 88 -9.70 40.41 57.87
CA LEU A 88 -9.78 40.27 56.42
C LEU A 88 -10.32 38.88 56.04
N VAL A 89 -11.35 38.85 55.19
CA VAL A 89 -11.78 37.62 54.50
C VAL A 89 -10.68 37.30 53.48
N ASP A 90 -9.87 36.27 53.77
CA ASP A 90 -8.84 35.76 52.86
C ASP A 90 -9.50 35.15 51.61
N LEU A 91 -9.82 35.99 50.63
CA LEU A 91 -10.23 35.50 49.32
C LEU A 91 -9.04 34.78 48.68
N PRO A 92 -9.24 33.58 48.10
CA PRO A 92 -8.16 32.83 47.50
C PRO A 92 -7.49 33.64 46.39
N PHE A 93 -6.16 33.75 46.46
CA PHE A 93 -5.40 34.52 45.49
C PHE A 93 -5.27 33.70 44.19
N PRO A 94 -5.59 34.28 43.02
CA PRO A 94 -5.45 33.59 41.75
C PRO A 94 -3.97 33.51 41.35
N LEU A 95 -3.39 32.32 41.41
CA LEU A 95 -2.05 32.06 40.89
C LEU A 95 -2.15 31.65 39.43
N ARG A 96 -1.59 32.47 38.54
CA ARG A 96 -1.50 32.14 37.11
C ARG A 96 -0.36 31.16 36.90
N LYS A 97 -0.65 30.04 36.24
CA LYS A 97 0.31 28.97 35.96
C LYS A 97 0.31 28.61 34.49
N ILE A 98 1.47 28.17 34.03
CA ILE A 98 1.65 27.65 32.68
C ILE A 98 2.32 26.29 32.76
N SER A 99 1.90 25.37 31.89
CA SER A 99 2.58 24.09 31.71
C SER A 99 3.34 24.12 30.38
N LEU A 100 4.59 23.69 30.44
CA LEU A 100 5.51 23.64 29.34
C LEU A 100 5.88 22.19 29.03
N THR A 101 5.84 21.79 27.76
CA THR A 101 6.47 20.56 27.30
C THR A 101 7.89 20.89 26.84
N PRO A 102 8.93 20.23 27.38
CA PRO A 102 10.30 20.47 26.96
C PRO A 102 10.51 20.00 25.51
N LEU A 103 11.07 20.87 24.66
CA LEU A 103 11.36 20.56 23.25
C LEU A 103 12.84 20.32 22.97
N GLY A 104 13.72 21.11 23.58
CA GLY A 104 15.15 21.06 23.32
C GLY A 104 15.95 22.10 24.09
N THR A 105 17.24 22.22 23.79
CA THR A 105 18.13 23.22 24.38
C THR A 105 18.60 24.20 23.31
N LEU A 106 18.35 25.49 23.54
CA LEU A 106 18.87 26.58 22.74
C LEU A 106 20.27 26.96 23.22
N ILE A 107 21.28 26.75 22.38
CA ILE A 107 22.68 27.05 22.67
C ILE A 107 23.15 28.25 21.84
N ILE A 108 24.17 28.93 22.33
CA ILE A 108 24.82 30.03 21.61
C ILE A 108 26.09 29.49 20.95
N ARG A 109 26.18 29.56 19.63
CA ARG A 109 27.40 29.24 18.89
C ARG A 109 27.96 30.51 18.28
N LYS A 110 29.28 30.67 18.37
CA LYS A 110 29.98 31.76 17.69
C LYS A 110 30.41 31.27 16.32
N ASN A 111 30.02 31.97 15.26
CA ASN A 111 30.50 31.65 13.93
C ASN A 111 31.98 32.04 13.84
N ASN A 112 32.84 31.08 13.47
CA ASN A 112 34.29 31.28 13.40
C ASN A 112 34.69 32.22 12.26
N GLU A 113 33.84 32.39 11.24
CA GLU A 113 34.13 33.20 10.05
C GLU A 113 33.64 34.65 10.18
N THR A 114 32.45 34.87 10.76
CA THR A 114 31.86 36.22 10.88
C THR A 114 32.02 36.84 12.28
N GLY A 115 32.37 36.03 13.29
CA GLY A 115 32.45 36.46 14.68
C GLY A 115 31.09 36.71 15.34
N GLU A 116 29.99 36.57 14.60
CA GLU A 116 28.63 36.76 15.08
C GLU A 116 28.18 35.57 15.94
N THR A 117 27.49 35.87 17.05
CA THR A 117 26.82 34.88 17.89
C THR A 117 25.46 34.55 17.31
N ALA A 118 25.25 33.27 16.96
CA ALA A 118 23.99 32.73 16.49
C ALA A 118 23.42 31.75 17.52
N TYR A 119 22.08 31.72 17.64
CA TYR A 119 21.40 30.71 18.44
C TYR A 119 21.16 29.45 17.61
N HIS A 120 21.31 28.29 18.23
CA HIS A 120 21.11 26.99 17.61
C HIS A 120 20.28 26.10 18.53
N LEU A 121 19.20 25.52 18.01
CA LEU A 121 18.37 24.58 18.75
C LEU A 121 18.93 23.17 18.60
N GLU A 122 19.36 22.58 19.72
CA GLU A 122 19.66 21.15 19.81
C GLU A 122 18.41 20.40 20.27
N ARG A 123 18.09 19.30 19.57
CA ARG A 123 16.94 18.46 19.92
C ARG A 123 17.20 17.68 21.20
N GLY A 124 16.20 17.60 22.06
CA GLY A 124 16.31 16.95 23.36
C GLY A 124 16.86 17.88 24.44
N VAL A 125 16.55 17.55 25.69
CA VAL A 125 16.96 18.35 26.85
C VAL A 125 18.27 17.82 27.41
N SER A 126 19.31 18.64 27.38
CA SER A 126 20.63 18.34 27.95
C SER A 126 20.62 18.40 29.49
N ALA A 127 19.90 19.37 30.06
CA ALA A 127 19.77 19.58 31.48
C ALA A 127 18.36 20.13 31.80
N PHE A 128 17.64 19.44 32.68
CA PHE A 128 16.35 19.92 33.17
C PHE A 128 16.56 21.04 34.20
N PRO A 129 15.66 22.03 34.24
CA PRO A 129 15.76 23.11 35.22
C PRO A 129 15.50 22.58 36.64
N SER A 130 15.93 23.37 37.62
CA SER A 130 15.61 23.19 39.02
C SER A 130 14.33 23.94 39.39
N VAL A 131 13.69 23.52 40.48
CA VAL A 131 12.58 24.28 41.08
C VAL A 131 13.12 25.63 41.57
N GLY A 132 12.44 26.71 41.17
CA GLY A 132 12.84 28.08 41.44
C GLY A 132 13.54 28.77 40.27
N ASP A 133 13.95 28.05 39.22
CA ASP A 133 14.60 28.65 38.05
C ASP A 133 13.69 29.64 37.33
N VAL A 134 14.28 30.63 36.69
CA VAL A 134 13.55 31.75 36.08
C VAL A 134 13.06 31.37 34.68
N ALA A 135 11.78 31.63 34.40
CA ALA A 135 11.19 31.49 33.08
C ALA A 135 11.13 32.85 32.36
N GLN A 136 11.56 32.87 31.09
CA GLN A 136 11.77 34.08 30.31
C GLN A 136 11.06 34.02 28.95
N LEU A 137 10.66 35.19 28.46
CA LEU A 137 10.22 35.36 27.08
C LEU A 137 11.40 35.26 26.12
N PRO A 138 11.31 34.45 25.06
CA PRO A 138 12.33 34.45 24.03
C PRO A 138 12.30 35.77 23.24
N THR A 139 13.47 36.29 22.91
CA THR A 139 13.63 37.44 22.01
C THR A 139 13.28 37.07 20.56
N ALA A 140 13.07 38.06 19.68
CA ALA A 140 12.75 37.80 18.27
C ALA A 140 13.82 36.95 17.55
N ALA A 141 15.10 37.17 17.86
CA ALA A 141 16.20 36.38 17.30
C ALA A 141 16.16 34.92 17.80
N GLN A 142 15.92 34.71 19.09
CA GLN A 142 15.79 33.36 19.67
C GLN A 142 14.57 32.62 19.13
N LEU A 143 13.41 33.29 19.02
CA LEU A 143 12.20 32.73 18.43
C LEU A 143 12.42 32.26 17.00
N ARG A 144 13.10 33.08 16.18
CA ARG A 144 13.47 32.70 14.82
C ARG A 144 14.36 31.47 14.81
N SER A 145 15.41 31.42 15.62
CA SER A 145 16.30 30.25 15.70
C SER A 145 15.66 28.98 16.25
N ILE A 146 14.51 29.07 16.95
CA ILE A 146 13.74 27.90 17.40
C ILE A 146 12.93 27.30 16.25
N ILE A 147 12.38 28.14 15.36
CA ILE A 147 11.47 27.73 14.28
C ILE A 147 12.20 27.51 12.96
N GLU A 148 13.08 28.44 12.60
CA GLU A 148 13.90 28.33 11.40
C GLU A 148 14.86 27.16 11.56
N ALA A 149 15.05 26.41 10.48
CA ALA A 149 15.96 25.28 10.47
C ALA A 149 17.37 25.70 10.92
N SER A 150 18.02 24.87 11.74
CA SER A 150 19.28 25.21 12.41
C SER A 150 20.52 25.09 11.53
N SER A 151 20.41 24.46 10.35
CA SER A 151 21.46 24.29 9.35
C SER A 151 20.97 24.70 7.96
N ASP A 152 21.90 25.14 7.10
CA ASP A 152 21.57 25.46 5.70
C ASP A 152 21.08 24.23 4.92
N GLU A 153 21.51 23.02 5.29
CA GLU A 153 21.02 21.76 4.73
C GLU A 153 19.52 21.53 4.98
N ASP A 154 19.00 22.07 6.09
CA ASP A 154 17.59 21.94 6.50
C ASP A 154 16.73 23.11 5.99
N ARG A 155 17.35 24.17 5.48
CA ARG A 155 16.72 25.39 4.95
C ARG A 155 16.49 25.32 3.44
N ARG A 156 15.87 24.24 2.96
CA ARG A 156 15.64 24.04 1.51
C ARG A 156 14.35 24.68 1.03
N VAL A 157 13.20 24.18 1.48
CA VAL A 157 11.90 24.56 0.93
C VAL A 157 11.10 25.37 1.92
N ARG A 158 10.79 26.63 1.60
CA ARG A 158 9.88 27.45 2.41
C ARG A 158 8.44 26.98 2.22
N ILE A 159 7.76 26.65 3.32
CA ILE A 159 6.35 26.20 3.33
C ILE A 159 5.40 27.24 3.91
N GLY A 160 5.93 28.27 4.57
CA GLY A 160 5.11 29.33 5.14
C GLY A 160 5.88 30.26 6.06
N THR A 161 5.13 31.00 6.87
CA THR A 161 5.66 31.87 7.94
C THR A 161 4.90 31.60 9.21
N SER A 162 5.56 31.62 10.36
CA SER A 162 4.90 31.49 11.67
C SER A 162 4.59 32.87 12.26
N PRO A 163 3.32 33.30 12.31
CA PRO A 163 2.96 34.57 12.93
C PRO A 163 3.27 34.60 14.44
N LEU A 164 3.28 33.43 15.08
CA LEU A 164 3.55 33.26 16.51
C LEU A 164 5.03 33.42 16.87
N ALA A 165 5.93 33.37 15.89
CA ALA A 165 7.38 33.49 16.10
C ALA A 165 7.97 34.64 15.29
N ALA A 166 7.40 35.84 15.43
CA ALA A 166 7.89 37.05 14.78
C ALA A 166 8.02 36.92 13.24
N ASN A 167 7.04 36.23 12.63
CA ASN A 167 6.98 35.91 11.20
C ASN A 167 8.21 35.13 10.70
N ALA A 168 8.80 34.29 11.56
CA ALA A 168 9.88 33.37 11.19
C ALA A 168 9.51 32.56 9.95
N GLU A 169 10.47 32.39 9.04
CA GLU A 169 10.27 31.57 7.85
C GLU A 169 10.29 30.08 8.25
N VAL A 170 9.25 29.35 7.84
CA VAL A 170 9.19 27.92 8.08
C VAL A 170 9.71 27.22 6.83
N THR A 171 10.87 26.60 6.96
CA THR A 171 11.53 25.83 5.89
C THR A 171 11.61 24.36 6.25
N VAL A 172 11.61 23.52 5.23
CA VAL A 172 11.69 22.08 5.38
C VAL A 172 12.66 21.46 4.38
N ASP A 173 13.15 20.29 4.75
CA ASP A 173 13.95 19.43 3.91
C ASP A 173 13.04 18.39 3.22
N PRO A 174 12.92 18.40 1.87
CA PRO A 174 12.12 17.43 1.11
C PRO A 174 12.56 15.97 1.30
N ASP A 175 13.86 15.70 1.42
CA ASP A 175 14.36 14.33 1.60
C ASP A 175 13.96 13.79 2.98
N LYS A 176 13.94 14.65 4.00
CA LYS A 176 13.46 14.28 5.34
C LYS A 176 11.95 14.07 5.37
N ILE A 177 11.18 14.94 4.71
CA ILE A 177 9.72 14.85 4.67
C ILE A 177 9.25 13.63 3.87
N PHE A 178 9.70 13.51 2.62
CA PHE A 178 9.20 12.47 1.72
C PHE A 178 9.89 11.13 1.95
N GLY A 179 11.17 11.13 2.33
CA GLY A 179 11.95 9.92 2.57
C GLY A 179 11.63 9.20 3.88
N ARG A 180 10.82 9.78 4.78
CA ARG A 180 10.46 9.17 6.08
C ARG A 180 8.96 9.00 6.29
N HIS A 181 8.20 9.09 5.21
CA HIS A 181 6.73 9.12 5.19
C HIS A 181 6.15 10.32 5.95
N LEU A 182 5.09 10.91 5.41
CA LEU A 182 4.44 12.12 5.90
C LEU A 182 2.94 11.87 6.11
N ALA A 183 2.38 12.34 7.22
CA ALA A 183 0.94 12.37 7.45
C ALA A 183 0.41 13.81 7.61
N VAL A 184 -0.42 14.25 6.68
CA VAL A 184 -1.14 15.53 6.75
C VAL A 184 -2.53 15.29 7.34
N LEU A 185 -2.70 15.70 8.60
CA LEU A 185 -3.90 15.44 9.40
C LEU A 185 -4.66 16.74 9.67
N GLY A 186 -5.99 16.70 9.56
CA GLY A 186 -6.83 17.86 9.89
C GLY A 186 -8.30 17.69 9.52
N ASN A 187 -9.17 18.43 10.17
CA ASN A 187 -10.61 18.35 9.91
C ASN A 187 -10.97 18.78 8.47
N THR A 188 -12.19 18.48 8.02
CA THR A 188 -12.69 18.95 6.73
C THR A 188 -12.58 20.48 6.64
N GLY A 189 -12.10 21.01 5.51
CA GLY A 189 -11.90 22.44 5.32
C GLY A 189 -10.63 23.03 5.98
N SER A 190 -9.83 22.24 6.70
CA SER A 190 -8.61 22.75 7.36
C SER A 190 -7.39 22.94 6.43
N GLY A 191 -7.58 22.75 5.11
CA GLY A 191 -6.50 22.92 4.11
C GLY A 191 -5.60 21.70 3.86
N LYS A 192 -6.02 20.46 4.18
CA LYS A 192 -5.19 19.25 3.96
C LYS A 192 -4.69 19.09 2.52
N SER A 193 -5.59 19.06 1.53
CA SER A 193 -5.26 18.91 0.12
C SER A 193 -4.40 20.08 -0.37
N CYS A 194 -4.67 21.29 0.13
CA CYS A 194 -3.86 22.49 -0.15
C CYS A 194 -2.43 22.36 0.40
N SER A 195 -2.26 21.86 1.63
CA SER A 195 -0.94 21.62 2.22
C SER A 195 -0.16 20.56 1.44
N VAL A 196 -0.79 19.45 1.05
CA VAL A 196 -0.14 18.41 0.24
C VAL A 196 0.27 18.96 -1.13
N ALA A 197 -0.64 19.61 -1.84
CA ALA A 197 -0.35 20.21 -3.14
C ALA A 197 0.75 21.29 -3.04
N GLY A 198 0.69 22.14 -2.00
CA GLY A 198 1.71 23.13 -1.69
C GLY A 198 3.08 22.50 -1.49
N LEU A 199 3.19 21.50 -0.62
CA LEU A 199 4.46 20.79 -0.35
C LEU A 199 5.09 20.22 -1.62
N ILE A 200 4.29 19.61 -2.49
CA ILE A 200 4.76 19.09 -3.79
C ILE A 200 5.26 20.24 -4.67
N ARG A 201 4.44 21.29 -4.85
CA ARG A 201 4.76 22.45 -5.71
C ARG A 201 6.02 23.17 -5.24
N TRP A 202 6.10 23.51 -3.96
CA TRP A 202 7.24 24.22 -3.40
C TRP A 202 8.53 23.38 -3.49
N SER A 203 8.42 22.06 -3.28
CA SER A 203 9.59 21.18 -3.39
C SER A 203 10.09 21.04 -4.83
N LEU A 204 9.19 20.87 -5.80
CA LEU A 204 9.56 20.79 -7.21
C LEU A 204 10.14 22.12 -7.73
N ALA A 205 9.54 23.26 -7.34
CA ALA A 205 10.02 24.59 -7.73
C ALA A 205 11.40 24.90 -7.12
N HIS A 206 11.63 24.53 -5.87
CA HIS A 206 12.95 24.66 -5.26
C HIS A 206 13.97 23.74 -5.94
N ALA A 207 13.61 22.48 -6.19
CA ALA A 207 14.48 21.52 -6.85
C ALA A 207 14.85 21.95 -8.28
N SER A 208 13.95 22.58 -9.03
CA SER A 208 14.27 23.10 -10.37
C SER A 208 15.20 24.31 -10.30
N THR A 209 15.05 25.18 -9.29
CA THR A 209 15.89 26.37 -9.11
C THR A 209 17.28 26.05 -8.58
N ALA A 210 17.40 25.05 -7.69
CA ALA A 210 18.67 24.63 -7.10
C ALA A 210 19.58 23.89 -8.10
N ARG A 211 19.02 23.44 -9.22
CA ARG A 211 19.77 22.76 -10.28
C ARG A 211 20.45 23.76 -11.21
N SER A 212 21.70 23.47 -11.56
CA SER A 212 22.48 24.25 -12.52
C SER A 212 22.22 23.86 -13.97
N ASP A 213 21.67 22.68 -14.21
CA ASP A 213 21.25 22.22 -15.54
C ASP A 213 19.79 22.60 -15.81
N SER A 214 19.46 22.94 -17.06
CA SER A 214 18.07 23.19 -17.50
C SER A 214 17.19 21.92 -17.53
N CYS A 215 17.66 20.85 -16.88
CA CYS A 215 16.98 19.56 -16.83
C CYS A 215 15.98 19.51 -15.67
N ARG A 216 14.92 18.73 -15.86
CA ARG A 216 13.87 18.53 -14.85
C ARG A 216 14.42 17.83 -13.61
N PRO A 217 13.88 18.12 -12.41
CA PRO A 217 14.12 17.30 -11.24
C PRO A 217 13.68 15.86 -11.52
N ASN A 218 14.55 14.89 -11.25
CA ASN A 218 14.21 13.47 -11.38
C ASN A 218 13.37 12.97 -10.19
N ALA A 219 12.30 13.69 -9.86
CA ALA A 219 11.35 13.38 -8.80
C ALA A 219 10.04 12.84 -9.41
N ARG A 220 9.37 11.93 -8.70
CA ARG A 220 8.10 11.34 -9.14
C ARG A 220 7.09 11.40 -8.02
N PHE A 221 5.98 12.10 -8.23
CA PHE A 221 4.83 12.15 -7.35
C PHE A 221 3.66 11.45 -8.03
N ILE A 222 3.07 10.48 -7.36
CA ILE A 222 1.90 9.73 -7.84
C ILE A 222 0.79 9.97 -6.83
N ILE A 223 -0.27 10.66 -7.25
CA ILE A 223 -1.41 11.00 -6.39
C ILE A 223 -2.57 10.06 -6.71
N LEU A 224 -3.00 9.32 -5.70
CA LEU A 224 -4.25 8.55 -5.73
C LEU A 224 -5.36 9.44 -5.17
N ASP A 225 -6.22 9.93 -6.06
CA ASP A 225 -7.18 11.01 -5.82
C ASP A 225 -8.63 10.48 -5.90
N PRO A 226 -9.18 9.92 -4.80
CA PRO A 226 -10.55 9.43 -4.74
C PRO A 226 -11.61 10.52 -4.90
N ASN A 227 -11.30 11.79 -4.62
CA ASN A 227 -12.25 12.89 -4.70
C ASN A 227 -12.12 13.72 -5.98
N GLY A 228 -11.02 13.58 -6.73
CA GLY A 228 -10.77 14.33 -7.97
C GLY A 228 -10.34 15.78 -7.76
N GLU A 229 -9.82 16.13 -6.58
CA GLU A 229 -9.48 17.51 -6.21
C GLU A 229 -8.15 18.00 -6.81
N TYR A 230 -7.22 17.08 -7.11
CA TYR A 230 -5.85 17.44 -7.48
C TYR A 230 -5.70 17.81 -8.94
N SER A 231 -6.51 17.22 -9.84
CA SER A 231 -6.47 17.56 -11.26
C SER A 231 -6.70 19.07 -11.51
N PRO A 232 -7.73 19.71 -10.91
CA PRO A 232 -7.89 21.17 -10.93
C PRO A 232 -6.78 21.93 -10.22
N ALA A 233 -6.31 21.44 -9.06
CA ALA A 233 -5.28 22.11 -8.24
C ALA A 233 -3.92 22.25 -8.94
N PHE A 234 -3.67 21.42 -9.95
CA PHE A 234 -2.48 21.44 -10.79
C PHE A 234 -2.78 21.81 -12.25
N SER A 235 -3.90 22.48 -12.52
CA SER A 235 -4.28 22.91 -13.88
C SER A 235 -3.26 23.87 -14.52
N ASP A 236 -2.56 24.65 -13.70
CA ASP A 236 -1.51 25.59 -14.11
C ASP A 236 -0.11 24.95 -14.20
N TYR A 237 0.04 23.70 -13.77
CA TYR A 237 1.32 22.97 -13.81
C TYR A 237 1.44 22.21 -15.15
N LYS A 238 2.60 22.38 -15.81
CA LYS A 238 2.87 21.77 -17.13
C LYS A 238 3.21 20.29 -17.00
N ASP A 239 2.89 19.53 -18.05
CA ASP A 239 3.24 18.10 -18.21
C ASP A 239 2.81 17.21 -17.03
N VAL A 240 1.67 17.50 -16.43
CA VAL A 240 1.07 16.61 -15.43
C VAL A 240 0.34 15.48 -16.15
N ARG A 241 0.70 14.24 -15.79
CA ARG A 241 0.09 13.02 -16.30
C ARG A 241 -1.21 12.78 -15.55
N ARG A 242 -2.35 12.85 -16.24
CA ARG A 242 -3.69 12.78 -15.62
C ARG A 242 -4.42 11.55 -16.14
N PHE A 243 -4.94 10.74 -15.24
CA PHE A 243 -5.66 9.51 -15.56
C PHE A 243 -7.07 9.58 -14.98
N ARG A 244 -8.09 9.27 -15.79
CA ARG A 244 -9.50 9.20 -15.34
C ARG A 244 -10.24 8.07 -16.04
N VAL A 245 -11.30 7.55 -15.43
CA VAL A 245 -12.24 6.64 -16.09
C VAL A 245 -12.92 7.33 -17.28
N SER A 246 -12.79 6.74 -18.48
CA SER A 246 -13.49 7.16 -19.71
C SER A 246 -13.45 8.69 -19.97
N PRO A 247 -12.25 9.29 -20.10
CA PRO A 247 -12.11 10.73 -20.31
C PRO A 247 -12.69 11.13 -21.67
N LYS A 248 -13.11 12.40 -21.78
CA LYS A 248 -13.52 12.95 -23.08
C LYS A 248 -12.28 13.15 -23.95
N LYS A 249 -12.39 12.85 -25.26
CA LYS A 249 -11.28 12.95 -26.23
C LYS A 249 -10.63 14.34 -26.33
N GLU A 250 -11.32 15.38 -25.90
CA GLU A 250 -10.87 16.78 -25.94
C GLU A 250 -10.13 17.20 -24.65
N GLU A 251 -10.16 16.38 -23.60
CA GLU A 251 -9.44 16.62 -22.37
C GLU A 251 -8.01 16.07 -22.48
N ASN A 252 -7.01 16.83 -22.02
CA ASN A 252 -5.61 16.36 -21.91
C ASN A 252 -5.48 15.37 -20.72
N ILE A 253 -6.25 14.30 -20.76
CA ILE A 253 -6.44 13.30 -19.71
C ILE A 253 -6.48 11.93 -20.36
N GLU A 254 -5.58 11.05 -19.92
CA GLU A 254 -5.48 9.68 -20.38
C GLU A 254 -6.51 8.78 -19.70
N PRO A 255 -6.95 7.69 -20.36
CA PRO A 255 -7.80 6.71 -19.70
C PRO A 255 -7.05 6.06 -18.53
N LEU A 256 -7.74 5.90 -17.40
CA LEU A 256 -7.23 5.13 -16.27
C LEU A 256 -7.20 3.65 -16.66
N LEU A 257 -6.02 3.06 -16.75
CA LEU A 257 -5.78 1.66 -17.08
C LEU A 257 -5.11 0.95 -15.89
N VAL A 258 -5.63 -0.21 -15.51
CA VAL A 258 -5.04 -1.06 -14.47
C VAL A 258 -4.75 -2.43 -15.09
N PRO A 259 -3.49 -2.90 -15.08
CA PRO A 259 -3.12 -4.18 -15.69
C PRO A 259 -3.67 -5.33 -14.82
N VAL A 260 -4.89 -5.78 -15.10
CA VAL A 260 -5.56 -6.82 -14.29
C VAL A 260 -4.87 -8.17 -14.35
N TRP A 261 -4.13 -8.45 -15.42
CA TRP A 261 -3.28 -9.65 -15.49
C TRP A 261 -2.15 -9.64 -14.43
N MET A 262 -1.77 -8.47 -13.91
CA MET A 262 -0.83 -8.34 -12.79
C MET A 262 -1.48 -8.60 -11.42
N TRP A 263 -2.80 -8.74 -11.33
CA TRP A 263 -3.45 -9.00 -10.05
C TRP A 263 -3.00 -10.34 -9.48
N ASN A 264 -2.70 -10.39 -8.20
CA ASN A 264 -2.32 -11.62 -7.51
C ASN A 264 -3.56 -12.43 -7.11
N SER A 265 -3.31 -13.64 -6.64
CA SER A 265 -4.25 -14.64 -6.15
C SER A 265 -5.17 -14.10 -5.08
N GLN A 266 -4.66 -13.27 -4.17
CA GLN A 266 -5.42 -12.66 -3.10
C GLN A 266 -6.33 -11.53 -3.62
N GLU A 267 -5.85 -10.71 -4.55
CA GLU A 267 -6.61 -9.64 -5.20
C GLU A 267 -7.77 -10.22 -6.04
N TRP A 268 -7.50 -11.27 -6.82
CA TRP A 268 -8.54 -12.01 -7.54
C TRP A 268 -9.55 -12.65 -6.59
N SER A 269 -9.08 -13.29 -5.51
CA SER A 269 -9.97 -13.91 -4.52
C SER A 269 -10.82 -12.88 -3.78
N ALA A 270 -10.25 -11.72 -3.44
CA ALA A 270 -10.94 -10.64 -2.74
C ALA A 270 -11.97 -9.96 -3.63
N PHE A 271 -11.61 -9.64 -4.88
CA PHE A 271 -12.53 -9.08 -5.86
C PHE A 271 -13.71 -10.02 -6.11
N ALA A 272 -13.39 -11.26 -6.46
CA ALA A 272 -14.38 -12.25 -6.82
C ALA A 272 -15.13 -12.82 -5.61
N HIS A 273 -14.76 -12.41 -4.38
CA HIS A 273 -15.26 -12.96 -3.11
C HIS A 273 -15.30 -14.50 -3.17
N ALA A 274 -14.16 -15.09 -3.54
CA ALA A 274 -14.01 -16.51 -3.79
C ALA A 274 -13.90 -17.27 -2.47
N ALA A 275 -14.89 -18.12 -2.20
CA ALA A 275 -14.91 -18.94 -1.00
C ALA A 275 -13.71 -19.92 -0.96
N PRO A 276 -13.12 -20.18 0.23
CA PRO A 276 -11.92 -21.01 0.38
C PRO A 276 -12.11 -22.48 -0.01
N GLY A 277 -13.35 -22.97 -0.09
CA GLY A 277 -13.70 -24.35 -0.46
C GLY A 277 -13.41 -24.66 -1.92
N VAL A 278 -14.43 -24.81 -2.76
CA VAL A 278 -14.24 -25.21 -4.17
C VAL A 278 -13.85 -24.01 -5.07
N GLN A 279 -14.34 -22.81 -4.76
CA GLN A 279 -14.17 -21.64 -5.63
C GLN A 279 -12.72 -21.18 -5.73
N ARG A 280 -12.02 -21.00 -4.60
CA ARG A 280 -10.65 -20.47 -4.57
C ARG A 280 -9.63 -21.40 -5.23
N PRO A 281 -9.54 -22.71 -4.92
CA PRO A 281 -8.61 -23.61 -5.60
C PRO A 281 -8.79 -23.62 -7.12
N LEU A 282 -10.05 -23.64 -7.59
CA LEU A 282 -10.33 -23.60 -9.02
C LEU A 282 -9.93 -22.26 -9.66
N LEU A 283 -10.20 -21.14 -8.99
CA LEU A 283 -9.76 -19.81 -9.43
C LEU A 283 -8.23 -19.77 -9.58
N LEU A 284 -7.48 -20.27 -8.58
CA LEU A 284 -6.02 -20.29 -8.62
C LEU A 284 -5.50 -21.21 -9.73
N GLN A 285 -6.13 -22.36 -9.93
CA GLN A 285 -5.79 -23.27 -11.02
C GLN A 285 -6.04 -22.61 -12.39
N ALA A 286 -7.19 -21.97 -12.58
CA ALA A 286 -7.52 -21.23 -13.79
C ALA A 286 -6.51 -20.09 -14.06
N LEU A 287 -6.06 -19.38 -13.03
CA LEU A 287 -5.00 -18.36 -13.16
C LEU A 287 -3.67 -18.96 -13.61
N ARG A 288 -3.24 -20.10 -13.04
CA ARG A 288 -2.02 -20.82 -13.46
C ARG A 288 -2.10 -21.28 -14.90
N ASP A 289 -3.27 -21.78 -15.30
CA ASP A 289 -3.51 -22.22 -16.67
C ASP A 289 -3.38 -21.05 -17.65
N MET A 290 -4.09 -19.94 -17.41
CA MET A 290 -4.02 -18.75 -18.27
C MET A 290 -2.59 -18.21 -18.39
N ARG A 291 -1.85 -18.16 -17.28
CA ARG A 291 -0.45 -17.68 -17.24
C ARG A 291 0.54 -18.66 -17.85
N SER A 292 0.23 -19.95 -17.88
CA SER A 292 1.05 -20.95 -18.61
C SER A 292 0.75 -21.00 -20.11
N GLY A 293 -0.18 -20.17 -20.59
CA GLY A 293 -0.60 -20.14 -21.99
C GLY A 293 -1.55 -21.28 -22.35
N ALA A 294 -2.23 -21.88 -21.36
CA ALA A 294 -3.36 -22.75 -21.62
C ALA A 294 -4.42 -21.94 -22.38
N ARG A 295 -4.82 -22.45 -23.54
CA ARG A 295 -5.82 -21.80 -24.41
C ARG A 295 -7.17 -22.49 -24.20
N LEU A 296 -8.25 -21.71 -24.31
CA LEU A 296 -9.65 -22.18 -24.29
C LEU A 296 -9.90 -23.40 -25.20
N SER A 297 -9.19 -23.48 -26.33
CA SER A 297 -9.11 -24.71 -27.12
C SER A 297 -7.72 -25.32 -26.98
N GLU A 298 -7.57 -26.25 -26.06
CA GLU A 298 -6.45 -27.18 -26.11
C GLU A 298 -6.60 -28.00 -27.41
N PRO A 299 -5.59 -28.05 -28.31
CA PRO A 299 -5.66 -28.87 -29.52
C PRO A 299 -6.05 -30.31 -29.16
N ALA A 300 -6.91 -30.94 -29.97
CA ALA A 300 -7.46 -32.27 -29.70
C ALA A 300 -6.36 -33.30 -29.40
N GLU A 301 -5.19 -33.15 -30.03
CA GLU A 301 -3.99 -33.96 -29.81
C GLU A 301 -3.50 -33.92 -28.36
N ARG A 302 -3.56 -32.75 -27.72
CA ARG A 302 -3.09 -32.58 -26.34
C ARG A 302 -4.11 -33.08 -25.34
N GLN A 303 -5.41 -32.89 -25.62
CA GLN A 303 -6.48 -33.48 -24.82
C GLN A 303 -6.36 -35.01 -24.81
N ALA A 304 -6.11 -35.60 -25.98
CA ALA A 304 -5.83 -37.02 -26.12
C ALA A 304 -4.59 -37.45 -25.32
N ALA A 305 -3.49 -36.67 -25.38
CA ALA A 305 -2.26 -36.98 -24.63
C ALA A 305 -2.49 -36.98 -23.11
N ARG A 306 -3.26 -36.00 -22.61
CA ARG A 306 -3.62 -35.90 -21.19
C ARG A 306 -4.47 -37.08 -20.74
N LEU A 307 -5.49 -37.43 -21.53
CA LEU A 307 -6.36 -38.58 -21.28
C LEU A 307 -5.53 -39.87 -21.23
N MET A 308 -4.64 -40.08 -22.19
CA MET A 308 -3.77 -41.26 -22.25
C MET A 308 -2.89 -41.39 -21.00
N ARG A 309 -2.30 -40.28 -20.53
CA ARG A 309 -1.53 -40.27 -19.27
C ARG A 309 -2.38 -40.58 -18.04
N SER A 310 -3.62 -40.08 -18.00
CA SER A 310 -4.56 -40.38 -16.92
C SER A 310 -4.85 -41.88 -16.84
N TYR A 311 -5.15 -42.51 -17.97
CA TYR A 311 -5.38 -43.96 -18.03
C TYR A 311 -4.13 -44.76 -17.67
N LYS A 312 -2.95 -44.34 -18.15
CA LYS A 312 -1.68 -44.96 -17.74
C LYS A 312 -1.52 -44.97 -16.22
N ALA A 313 -1.67 -43.82 -15.57
CA ALA A 313 -1.55 -43.70 -14.11
C ALA A 313 -2.56 -44.56 -13.35
N ILE A 314 -3.80 -44.65 -13.86
CA ILE A 314 -4.85 -45.52 -13.31
C ILE A 314 -4.42 -46.99 -13.36
N PHE A 315 -3.94 -47.48 -14.52
CA PHE A 315 -3.52 -48.87 -14.66
C PHE A 315 -2.24 -49.19 -13.89
N GLU A 316 -1.27 -48.27 -13.84
CA GLU A 316 -0.09 -48.38 -12.99
C GLU A 316 -0.47 -48.47 -11.50
N GLY A 317 -1.44 -47.66 -11.06
CA GLY A 317 -1.98 -47.71 -9.70
C GLY A 317 -2.65 -49.04 -9.37
N ARG A 318 -3.40 -49.63 -10.32
CA ARG A 318 -4.00 -50.97 -10.15
C ARG A 318 -2.95 -52.07 -10.07
N ILE A 319 -1.94 -52.02 -10.93
CA ILE A 319 -0.82 -52.98 -10.89
C ILE A 319 -0.07 -52.87 -9.56
N ALA A 320 0.15 -51.66 -9.04
CA ALA A 320 0.80 -51.44 -7.75
C ALA A 320 0.00 -52.01 -6.57
N GLN A 321 -1.32 -52.13 -6.68
CA GLN A 321 -2.19 -52.77 -5.68
C GLN A 321 -2.17 -54.31 -5.75
N GLY A 322 -1.45 -54.92 -6.69
CA GLY A 322 -1.41 -56.37 -6.90
C GLY A 322 -2.76 -56.97 -7.33
N ALA A 323 -2.97 -58.27 -7.11
CA ALA A 323 -4.19 -58.99 -7.54
C ALA A 323 -5.49 -58.31 -7.08
N SER A 324 -5.51 -57.70 -5.90
CA SER A 324 -6.67 -56.96 -5.39
C SER A 324 -7.05 -55.73 -6.21
N GLY A 325 -6.17 -55.20 -7.07
CA GLY A 325 -6.47 -54.04 -7.93
C GLY A 325 -7.20 -54.38 -9.22
N TYR A 326 -7.33 -55.66 -9.58
CA TYR A 326 -7.89 -56.08 -10.88
C TYR A 326 -8.49 -57.50 -10.92
N GLN A 327 -8.55 -58.19 -9.78
CA GLN A 327 -9.18 -59.50 -9.60
C GLN A 327 -10.19 -59.47 -8.46
N GLY A 328 -11.21 -60.31 -8.56
CA GLY A 328 -12.27 -60.41 -7.57
C GLY A 328 -13.30 -59.30 -7.69
N PHE A 329 -14.55 -59.60 -7.32
CA PHE A 329 -15.62 -58.61 -7.31
C PHE A 329 -15.46 -57.69 -6.09
N PRO A 330 -15.58 -56.35 -6.22
CA PRO A 330 -16.03 -55.60 -7.40
C PRO A 330 -14.92 -55.12 -8.35
N GLU A 331 -13.65 -55.39 -8.05
CA GLU A 331 -12.51 -54.80 -8.75
C GLU A 331 -12.31 -55.29 -10.17
N ASN A 332 -12.62 -56.56 -10.47
CA ASN A 332 -12.64 -57.05 -11.85
C ASN A 332 -13.64 -56.26 -12.72
N LYS A 333 -14.81 -55.92 -12.17
CA LYS A 333 -15.83 -55.09 -12.83
C LYS A 333 -15.37 -53.64 -12.97
N ASN A 334 -14.77 -53.07 -11.93
CA ASN A 334 -14.23 -51.70 -11.97
C ASN A 334 -13.10 -51.56 -13.00
N CYS A 335 -12.20 -52.55 -13.05
CA CYS A 335 -11.12 -52.63 -14.03
C CYS A 335 -11.68 -52.74 -15.46
N GLY A 336 -12.60 -53.67 -15.71
CA GLY A 336 -13.21 -53.84 -17.03
C GLY A 336 -13.97 -52.62 -17.51
N ASN A 337 -14.66 -51.91 -16.61
CA ASN A 337 -15.29 -50.63 -16.93
C ASN A 337 -14.25 -49.56 -17.32
N GLN A 338 -13.09 -49.50 -16.66
CA GLN A 338 -12.03 -48.56 -17.03
C GLN A 338 -11.39 -48.89 -18.39
N VAL A 339 -11.21 -50.18 -18.71
CA VAL A 339 -10.72 -50.60 -20.04
C VAL A 339 -11.75 -50.23 -21.12
N LYS A 340 -13.04 -50.42 -20.87
CA LYS A 340 -14.10 -50.02 -21.80
C LYS A 340 -14.21 -48.50 -21.95
N ASN A 341 -14.05 -47.74 -20.87
CA ASN A 341 -14.01 -46.28 -20.92
C ASN A 341 -12.79 -45.80 -21.71
N LEU A 342 -11.61 -46.42 -21.52
CA LEU A 342 -10.43 -46.15 -22.34
C LEU A 342 -10.76 -46.34 -23.83
N ALA A 343 -11.41 -47.44 -24.21
CA ALA A 343 -11.79 -47.68 -25.60
C ALA A 343 -12.68 -46.57 -26.17
N THR A 344 -13.74 -46.23 -25.43
CA THR A 344 -14.76 -45.25 -25.85
C THR A 344 -14.19 -43.82 -25.93
N ASP A 345 -13.46 -43.40 -24.89
CA ASP A 345 -12.89 -42.06 -24.81
C ASP A 345 -11.80 -41.87 -25.88
N THR A 346 -10.97 -42.89 -26.08
CA THR A 346 -9.89 -42.84 -27.08
C THR A 346 -10.45 -42.80 -28.50
N GLN A 347 -11.50 -43.58 -28.79
CA GLN A 347 -12.18 -43.54 -30.08
C GLN A 347 -12.75 -42.13 -30.36
N THR A 348 -13.39 -41.52 -29.36
CA THR A 348 -13.93 -40.16 -29.46
C THR A 348 -12.84 -39.14 -29.78
N HIS A 349 -11.67 -39.26 -29.15
CA HIS A 349 -10.56 -38.38 -29.48
C HIS A 349 -9.95 -38.68 -30.85
N ALA A 350 -9.87 -39.94 -31.26
CA ALA A 350 -9.35 -40.31 -32.57
C ALA A 350 -10.13 -39.66 -33.73
N GLU A 351 -11.45 -39.51 -33.59
CA GLU A 351 -12.33 -38.86 -34.57
C GLU A 351 -12.10 -37.34 -34.65
N ASN A 352 -11.61 -36.73 -33.58
CA ASN A 352 -11.44 -35.28 -33.44
C ASN A 352 -9.98 -34.80 -33.62
N THR A 353 -9.04 -35.71 -33.88
CA THR A 353 -7.60 -35.40 -33.97
C THR A 353 -7.11 -35.47 -35.43
N GLN A 354 -6.02 -34.77 -35.78
CA GLN A 354 -5.42 -34.84 -37.12
C GLN A 354 -5.06 -36.28 -37.53
N ARG A 355 -5.14 -36.59 -38.84
CA ARG A 355 -4.95 -37.94 -39.42
C ARG A 355 -3.71 -38.68 -38.90
N GLN A 356 -2.60 -37.98 -38.67
CA GLN A 356 -1.34 -38.59 -38.22
C GLN A 356 -1.42 -39.18 -36.79
N PHE A 357 -2.28 -38.65 -35.92
CA PHE A 357 -2.46 -39.14 -34.54
C PHE A 357 -3.72 -39.99 -34.39
N SER A 358 -4.70 -39.80 -35.28
CA SER A 358 -5.96 -40.55 -35.30
C SER A 358 -5.74 -42.06 -35.42
N GLN A 359 -4.79 -42.51 -36.25
CA GLN A 359 -4.46 -43.94 -36.39
C GLN A 359 -3.93 -44.55 -35.09
N ALA A 360 -2.98 -43.88 -34.44
CA ALA A 360 -2.39 -44.35 -33.19
C ALA A 360 -3.44 -44.43 -32.06
N LEU A 361 -4.34 -43.46 -31.98
CA LEU A 361 -5.45 -43.48 -31.02
C LEU A 361 -6.46 -44.60 -31.33
N GLN A 362 -6.76 -44.85 -32.62
CA GLN A 362 -7.61 -45.98 -33.02
C GLN A 362 -7.01 -47.33 -32.61
N GLU A 363 -5.68 -47.49 -32.66
CA GLU A 363 -5.01 -48.71 -32.21
C GLU A 363 -5.22 -48.96 -30.71
N VAL A 364 -5.08 -47.92 -29.87
CA VAL A 364 -5.40 -48.01 -28.43
C VAL A 364 -6.87 -48.34 -28.21
N ALA A 365 -7.77 -47.65 -28.91
CA ALA A 365 -9.21 -47.86 -28.76
C ALA A 365 -9.60 -49.29 -29.11
N LEU A 366 -9.09 -49.81 -30.24
CA LEU A 366 -9.33 -51.16 -30.72
C LEU A 366 -8.75 -52.21 -29.77
N PHE A 367 -7.52 -52.01 -29.27
CA PHE A 367 -6.90 -52.90 -28.31
C PHE A 367 -7.71 -52.99 -27.00
N ALA A 368 -8.11 -51.83 -26.46
CA ALA A 368 -8.90 -51.76 -25.23
C ALA A 368 -10.29 -52.40 -25.43
N GLU A 369 -10.96 -52.15 -26.56
CA GLU A 369 -12.27 -52.75 -26.88
C GLU A 369 -12.18 -54.28 -26.97
N GLN A 370 -11.12 -54.80 -27.61
CA GLN A 370 -10.88 -56.24 -27.70
C GLN A 370 -10.62 -56.87 -26.33
N LEU A 371 -9.81 -56.22 -25.49
CA LEU A 371 -9.53 -56.70 -24.14
C LEU A 371 -10.78 -56.68 -23.26
N ALA A 372 -11.55 -55.58 -23.29
CA ALA A 372 -12.81 -55.47 -22.58
C ALA A 372 -13.80 -56.56 -23.03
N SER A 373 -13.98 -56.72 -24.35
CA SER A 373 -14.88 -57.73 -24.92
C SER A 373 -14.47 -59.16 -24.57
N ARG A 374 -13.16 -59.46 -24.57
CA ARG A 374 -12.63 -60.79 -24.22
C ARG A 374 -12.91 -61.16 -22.77
N ARG A 375 -12.88 -60.18 -21.86
CA ARG A 375 -13.12 -60.39 -20.42
C ARG A 375 -14.59 -60.25 -20.05
N HIS A 376 -15.40 -59.61 -20.90
CA HIS A 376 -16.82 -59.41 -20.66
C HIS A 376 -17.61 -60.72 -20.76
N TRP A 377 -18.50 -60.94 -19.80
CA TRP A 377 -19.47 -62.03 -19.84
C TRP A 377 -20.88 -61.47 -19.63
N LYS A 378 -21.87 -62.14 -20.20
CA LYS A 378 -23.28 -61.77 -20.07
C LYS A 378 -24.11 -63.01 -19.79
N SER A 379 -25.00 -62.92 -18.80
CA SER A 379 -26.04 -63.89 -18.49
C SER A 379 -27.42 -63.24 -18.65
N ALA A 380 -28.48 -64.02 -18.47
CA ALA A 380 -29.86 -63.53 -18.63
C ALA A 380 -30.20 -62.35 -17.68
N ASN A 381 -29.58 -62.30 -16.50
CA ASN A 381 -29.92 -61.32 -15.44
C ASN A 381 -28.73 -60.45 -15.01
N SER A 382 -27.54 -60.63 -15.58
CA SER A 382 -26.33 -59.91 -15.15
C SER A 382 -25.26 -59.85 -16.23
N GLU A 383 -24.40 -58.86 -16.14
CA GLU A 383 -23.19 -58.75 -16.94
C GLU A 383 -22.03 -58.25 -16.06
N GLY A 384 -20.82 -58.60 -16.46
CA GLY A 384 -19.62 -58.25 -15.72
C GLY A 384 -18.37 -58.62 -16.49
N TYR A 385 -17.24 -58.58 -15.78
CA TYR A 385 -15.94 -58.93 -16.33
C TYR A 385 -15.32 -60.05 -15.51
N ASN A 386 -14.61 -60.94 -16.19
CA ASN A 386 -13.70 -61.89 -15.57
C ASN A 386 -12.45 -61.15 -15.05
N ASP A 387 -11.73 -61.76 -14.11
CA ASP A 387 -10.50 -61.21 -13.54
C ASP A 387 -9.47 -60.91 -14.64
N PHE A 388 -8.74 -59.80 -14.50
CA PHE A 388 -7.66 -59.44 -15.40
C PHE A 388 -6.32 -60.00 -14.90
N SER A 389 -5.32 -60.09 -15.77
CA SER A 389 -3.94 -60.39 -15.37
C SER A 389 -3.07 -59.13 -15.41
N GLU A 390 -1.99 -59.14 -14.62
CA GLU A 390 -0.98 -58.07 -14.67
C GLU A 390 -0.41 -57.90 -16.09
N THR A 391 -0.22 -59.02 -16.81
CA THR A 391 0.28 -59.01 -18.19
C THR A 391 -0.64 -58.22 -19.13
N GLU A 392 -1.96 -58.39 -19.02
CA GLU A 392 -2.93 -57.65 -19.84
C GLU A 392 -2.90 -56.16 -19.53
N LEU A 393 -2.81 -55.77 -18.26
CA LEU A 393 -2.75 -54.35 -17.89
C LEU A 393 -1.42 -53.70 -18.31
N ARG A 394 -0.31 -54.45 -18.27
CA ARG A 394 0.98 -53.99 -18.80
C ARG A 394 0.93 -53.82 -20.32
N GLU A 395 0.25 -54.70 -21.04
CA GLU A 395 0.04 -54.54 -22.49
C GLU A 395 -0.75 -53.26 -22.79
N VAL A 396 -1.81 -52.96 -22.02
CA VAL A 396 -2.54 -51.67 -22.15
C VAL A 396 -1.59 -50.47 -21.98
N ILE A 397 -0.74 -50.49 -20.95
CA ILE A 397 0.23 -49.41 -20.70
C ILE A 397 1.22 -49.28 -21.87
N ILE A 398 1.71 -50.39 -22.44
CA ILE A 398 2.63 -50.36 -23.58
C ILE A 398 1.98 -49.70 -24.80
N VAL A 399 0.73 -50.03 -25.12
CA VAL A 399 0.02 -49.41 -26.24
C VAL A 399 -0.20 -47.91 -25.98
N ILE A 400 -0.54 -47.54 -24.74
CA ILE A 400 -0.64 -46.13 -24.33
C ILE A 400 0.70 -45.39 -24.49
N ASP A 401 1.81 -45.99 -24.06
CA ASP A 401 3.15 -45.39 -24.14
C ASP A 401 3.58 -45.16 -25.59
N ASN A 402 3.30 -46.11 -26.49
CA ASN A 402 3.57 -45.96 -27.91
C ASN A 402 2.86 -44.72 -28.49
N VAL A 403 1.58 -44.51 -28.15
CA VAL A 403 0.84 -43.33 -28.60
C VAL A 403 1.38 -42.04 -27.96
N LEU A 404 1.75 -42.08 -26.68
CA LEU A 404 2.33 -40.92 -25.99
C LEU A 404 3.65 -40.44 -26.58
N THR A 405 4.44 -41.31 -27.23
CA THR A 405 5.66 -40.88 -27.96
C THR A 405 5.36 -40.09 -29.23
N GLN A 406 4.16 -40.28 -29.81
CA GLN A 406 3.75 -39.62 -31.04
C GLN A 406 2.97 -38.33 -30.77
N LEU A 407 2.19 -38.31 -29.69
CA LEU A 407 1.42 -37.13 -29.28
C LEU A 407 2.32 -35.99 -28.78
N PRO A 408 1.84 -34.73 -28.82
CA PRO A 408 2.60 -33.61 -28.31
C PRO A 408 3.06 -33.86 -26.88
N GLY A 409 4.38 -33.72 -26.65
CA GLY A 409 4.95 -33.68 -25.31
C GLY A 409 4.25 -32.61 -24.46
N GLN A 410 4.30 -32.79 -23.15
CA GLN A 410 3.80 -31.78 -22.22
C GLN A 410 4.43 -30.42 -22.63
N PRO A 411 3.69 -29.28 -22.60
CA PRO A 411 4.40 -28.04 -22.36
C PRO A 411 5.24 -28.28 -21.11
N ASP A 412 6.45 -27.74 -21.09
CA ASP A 412 7.26 -27.62 -19.89
C ASP A 412 6.28 -27.14 -18.79
N GLU A 413 5.78 -28.02 -17.92
CA GLU A 413 4.97 -27.69 -16.77
C GLU A 413 5.93 -27.04 -15.77
N ARG A 414 6.57 -25.95 -16.20
CA ARG A 414 7.02 -24.92 -15.31
C ARG A 414 5.77 -24.64 -14.51
N ARG A 415 5.80 -25.03 -13.23
CA ARG A 415 4.78 -24.70 -12.25
C ARG A 415 4.80 -23.19 -12.12
N ILE A 416 4.19 -22.52 -13.09
CA ILE A 416 4.01 -21.09 -13.14
C ILE A 416 3.05 -20.82 -12.00
N SER A 417 3.53 -20.03 -11.05
CA SER A 417 2.69 -19.60 -9.94
C SER A 417 1.50 -18.83 -10.50
N GLU A 418 0.37 -18.97 -9.83
CA GLU A 418 -0.83 -18.15 -9.98
C GLU A 418 -0.56 -16.66 -9.81
N ASP A 419 0.60 -16.29 -9.24
CA ASP A 419 1.06 -14.93 -8.98
C ASP A 419 2.19 -14.49 -9.93
N ALA A 420 2.59 -15.33 -10.89
CA ALA A 420 3.62 -14.99 -11.87
C ALA A 420 3.16 -13.82 -12.79
N PRO A 421 3.96 -12.77 -13.00
CA PRO A 421 3.57 -11.60 -13.79
C PRO A 421 3.62 -11.91 -15.30
N ILE A 422 2.73 -12.77 -15.77
CA ILE A 422 2.58 -13.16 -17.16
C ILE A 422 1.24 -12.67 -17.66
N GLU A 423 1.25 -11.93 -18.76
CA GLU A 423 0.06 -11.38 -19.38
C GLU A 423 -0.87 -12.47 -19.91
N PHE A 424 -2.17 -12.30 -19.71
CA PHE A 424 -3.19 -13.18 -20.27
C PHE A 424 -4.47 -12.39 -20.61
N PRO A 425 -5.24 -12.84 -21.62
CA PRO A 425 -6.47 -12.16 -22.03
C PRO A 425 -7.57 -12.28 -20.96
N ILE A 426 -7.91 -11.13 -20.35
CA ILE A 426 -8.93 -11.06 -19.28
C ILE A 426 -10.33 -11.41 -19.80
N ALA A 427 -10.65 -11.04 -21.04
CA ALA A 427 -11.97 -11.28 -21.64
C ALA A 427 -12.32 -12.79 -21.71
N THR A 428 -11.33 -13.65 -21.91
CA THR A 428 -11.50 -15.11 -22.02
C THR A 428 -11.43 -15.84 -20.67
N PHE A 429 -11.00 -15.15 -19.61
CA PHE A 429 -10.80 -15.77 -18.30
C PHE A 429 -12.08 -16.37 -17.69
N PRO A 430 -13.26 -15.72 -17.75
CA PRO A 430 -14.50 -16.31 -17.25
C PRO A 430 -14.87 -17.62 -17.96
N ASP A 431 -14.69 -17.68 -19.27
CA ASP A 431 -15.00 -18.89 -20.07
C ASP A 431 -14.08 -20.05 -19.69
N HIS A 432 -12.78 -19.77 -19.47
CA HIS A 432 -11.81 -20.78 -19.04
C HIS A 432 -12.15 -21.34 -17.66
N LEU A 433 -12.64 -20.46 -16.78
CA LEU A 433 -13.04 -20.83 -15.43
C LEU A 433 -14.30 -21.70 -15.43
N ASP A 434 -15.29 -21.41 -16.28
CA ASP A 434 -16.47 -22.25 -16.49
C ASP A 434 -16.11 -23.63 -17.09
N GLN A 435 -15.19 -23.65 -18.06
CA GLN A 435 -14.67 -24.88 -18.66
C GLN A 435 -14.01 -25.77 -17.59
N ARG A 436 -13.11 -25.21 -16.78
CA ARG A 436 -12.43 -25.95 -15.69
C ARG A 436 -13.41 -26.46 -14.64
N ALA A 437 -14.46 -25.70 -14.33
CA ALA A 437 -15.50 -26.14 -13.42
C ALA A 437 -16.28 -27.35 -13.96
N SER A 438 -16.44 -27.43 -15.28
CA SER A 438 -17.15 -28.51 -15.98
C SER A 438 -16.28 -29.78 -16.11
N GLU A 439 -14.96 -29.62 -16.29
CA GLU A 439 -14.00 -30.73 -16.35
C GLU A 439 -13.72 -31.37 -14.99
N THR A 440 -14.10 -30.71 -13.88
CA THR A 440 -13.85 -31.22 -12.53
C THR A 440 -14.85 -32.32 -12.16
N PRO A 441 -14.41 -33.51 -11.70
CA PRO A 441 -15.30 -34.60 -11.32
C PRO A 441 -16.28 -34.19 -10.21
N GLY A 442 -17.59 -34.39 -10.44
CA GLY A 442 -18.65 -34.03 -9.51
C GLY A 442 -19.49 -32.85 -10.01
N GLY A 443 -20.64 -33.15 -10.65
CA GLY A 443 -21.47 -32.21 -11.39
C GLY A 443 -22.08 -31.02 -10.61
N GLN A 444 -21.78 -30.85 -9.32
CA GLN A 444 -22.21 -29.69 -8.53
C GLN A 444 -21.18 -28.54 -8.56
N THR A 445 -19.94 -28.77 -9.00
CA THR A 445 -18.86 -27.76 -9.03
C THR A 445 -19.20 -26.55 -9.91
N ALA A 446 -19.84 -26.79 -11.07
CA ALA A 446 -20.27 -25.72 -11.98
C ALA A 446 -21.26 -24.74 -11.34
N GLN A 447 -22.16 -25.22 -10.47
CA GLN A 447 -23.13 -24.36 -9.77
C GLN A 447 -22.45 -23.43 -8.78
N PHE A 448 -21.45 -23.92 -8.03
CA PHE A 448 -20.69 -23.09 -7.09
C PHE A 448 -19.87 -22.00 -7.80
N ILE A 449 -19.41 -22.27 -9.00
CA ILE A 449 -18.53 -21.36 -9.76
C ILE A 449 -19.30 -20.29 -10.54
N SER A 450 -20.51 -20.58 -11.00
CA SER A 450 -21.34 -19.66 -11.78
C SER A 450 -21.45 -18.24 -11.18
N THR A 451 -21.57 -18.13 -9.85
CA THR A 451 -21.65 -16.84 -9.13
C THR A 451 -20.33 -16.06 -9.17
N LEU A 452 -19.19 -16.76 -9.14
CA LEU A 452 -17.87 -16.18 -9.28
C LEU A 452 -17.67 -15.67 -10.72
N THR A 453 -17.94 -16.52 -11.71
CA THR A 453 -17.86 -16.17 -13.13
C THR A 453 -18.74 -14.96 -13.44
N MET A 454 -19.99 -14.94 -12.94
CA MET A 454 -20.92 -13.83 -13.15
C MET A 454 -20.36 -12.51 -12.60
N ARG A 455 -19.75 -12.51 -11.41
CA ARG A 455 -19.11 -11.30 -10.84
C ARG A 455 -17.97 -10.79 -11.73
N ILE A 456 -17.13 -11.68 -12.27
CA ILE A 456 -16.05 -11.29 -13.19
C ILE A 456 -16.62 -10.75 -14.51
N ARG A 457 -17.64 -11.40 -15.09
CA ARG A 457 -18.30 -10.91 -16.32
C ARG A 457 -18.93 -9.53 -16.10
N MET A 458 -19.60 -9.32 -14.96
CA MET A 458 -20.19 -8.02 -14.59
C MET A 458 -19.10 -6.95 -14.41
N MET A 459 -17.94 -7.30 -13.86
CA MET A 459 -16.77 -6.41 -13.77
C MET A 459 -16.35 -5.88 -15.15
N ILE A 460 -16.19 -6.80 -16.10
CA ILE A 460 -15.72 -6.51 -17.46
C ILE A 460 -16.77 -5.70 -18.22
N ALA A 461 -18.05 -5.95 -17.98
CA ALA A 461 -19.17 -5.26 -18.63
C ALA A 461 -19.52 -3.90 -18.01
N ASP A 462 -19.09 -3.60 -16.78
CA ASP A 462 -19.39 -2.33 -16.11
C ASP A 462 -18.77 -1.16 -16.86
N ARG A 463 -19.55 -0.11 -17.14
CA ARG A 463 -19.10 1.04 -17.96
C ARG A 463 -18.02 1.90 -17.29
N ARG A 464 -17.89 1.82 -15.96
CA ARG A 464 -16.91 2.57 -15.17
C ARG A 464 -15.65 1.75 -14.91
N LEU A 465 -15.78 0.42 -14.78
CA LEU A 465 -14.65 -0.45 -14.46
C LEU A 465 -14.11 -1.22 -15.66
N GLY A 466 -14.97 -1.67 -16.58
CA GLY A 466 -14.62 -2.38 -17.81
C GLY A 466 -13.51 -1.70 -18.60
N PRO A 467 -13.62 -0.40 -18.93
CA PRO A 467 -12.57 0.35 -19.62
C PRO A 467 -11.24 0.43 -18.84
N VAL A 468 -11.30 0.33 -17.51
CA VAL A 468 -10.12 0.37 -16.64
C VAL A 468 -9.38 -0.97 -16.64
N VAL A 469 -10.12 -2.07 -16.65
CA VAL A 469 -9.57 -3.44 -16.47
C VAL A 469 -9.39 -4.22 -17.78
N ASN A 470 -10.13 -3.85 -18.80
CA ASN A 470 -10.15 -4.48 -20.11
C ASN A 470 -10.39 -3.41 -21.19
N PRO A 471 -9.36 -2.60 -21.53
CA PRO A 471 -9.52 -1.43 -22.38
C PRO A 471 -9.83 -1.70 -23.86
N GLY A 472 -10.03 -2.97 -24.25
CA GLY A 472 -10.40 -3.34 -25.62
C GLY A 472 -9.31 -2.97 -26.63
N GLU A 473 -9.55 -1.91 -27.42
CA GLU A 473 -8.62 -1.43 -28.44
C GLU A 473 -7.51 -0.50 -27.90
N GLN A 474 -7.68 0.03 -26.67
CA GLN A 474 -6.70 0.91 -26.02
C GLN A 474 -5.70 0.12 -25.16
N VAL A 475 -5.06 -0.90 -25.75
CA VAL A 475 -4.03 -1.69 -25.06
C VAL A 475 -2.69 -0.97 -25.15
N ILE A 476 -2.15 -0.57 -24.00
CA ILE A 476 -0.75 -0.14 -23.87
C ILE A 476 0.09 -1.30 -23.35
N SER A 477 1.35 -1.35 -23.77
CA SER A 477 2.29 -2.32 -23.22
C SER A 477 2.62 -2.00 -21.76
N PHE A 478 3.12 -3.00 -21.01
CA PHE A 478 3.45 -2.78 -19.60
C PHE A 478 4.58 -1.77 -19.40
N ASP A 479 5.56 -1.72 -20.30
CA ASP A 479 6.60 -0.69 -20.32
C ASP A 479 6.00 0.71 -20.48
N GLN A 480 5.06 0.90 -21.42
CA GLN A 480 4.35 2.16 -21.59
C GLN A 480 3.53 2.53 -20.36
N TRP A 481 2.90 1.54 -19.70
CA TRP A 481 2.18 1.76 -18.44
C TRP A 481 3.12 2.24 -17.33
N LEU A 482 4.32 1.65 -17.19
CA LEU A 482 5.31 2.11 -16.22
C LEU A 482 5.80 3.53 -16.55
N GLU A 483 6.07 3.82 -17.82
CA GLU A 483 6.45 5.16 -18.28
C GLU A 483 5.36 6.20 -18.01
N SER A 484 4.09 5.86 -18.18
CA SER A 484 2.97 6.79 -17.98
C SER A 484 2.58 6.96 -16.51
N TYR A 485 2.54 5.89 -15.70
CA TYR A 485 2.13 5.97 -14.29
C TYR A 485 3.27 6.39 -13.37
N ILE A 486 4.45 5.79 -13.52
CA ILE A 486 5.61 6.09 -12.65
C ILE A 486 6.37 7.30 -13.21
N GLY A 487 6.68 7.28 -14.50
CA GLY A 487 7.33 8.37 -15.22
C GLY A 487 8.54 7.90 -16.00
N LYS A 488 8.78 8.52 -17.16
CA LYS A 488 9.94 8.26 -18.02
C LYS A 488 11.26 8.58 -17.32
N ASP A 489 12.34 8.16 -17.96
CA ASP A 489 13.69 8.53 -17.52
C ASP A 489 13.81 10.04 -17.36
N ARG A 490 14.50 10.45 -16.29
CA ARG A 490 14.71 11.87 -15.93
C ARG A 490 13.43 12.70 -15.83
N ALA A 491 12.27 12.07 -15.62
CA ALA A 491 10.96 12.70 -15.57
C ALA A 491 10.62 13.50 -16.85
N GLU A 492 11.05 13.03 -18.04
CA GLU A 492 10.80 13.72 -19.31
C GLU A 492 9.31 14.03 -19.55
N ASN A 493 8.41 13.11 -19.20
CA ASN A 493 6.96 13.28 -19.28
C ASN A 493 6.34 13.87 -18.00
N GLY A 494 7.14 14.57 -17.18
CA GLY A 494 6.70 15.29 -16.00
C GLY A 494 6.83 14.54 -14.68
N GLU A 495 6.99 15.32 -13.61
CA GLU A 495 7.27 14.85 -12.25
C GLU A 495 6.01 14.37 -11.52
N LEU A 496 4.81 14.68 -12.05
CA LEU A 496 3.54 14.46 -11.38
C LEU A 496 2.59 13.58 -12.20
N ALA A 497 2.08 12.52 -11.57
CA ALA A 497 0.98 11.70 -12.03
C ALA A 497 -0.22 11.85 -11.07
N ILE A 498 -1.39 12.14 -11.60
CA ILE A 498 -2.65 12.24 -10.85
C ILE A 498 -3.59 11.16 -11.37
N VAL A 499 -3.93 10.22 -10.51
CA VAL A 499 -4.86 9.14 -10.76
C VAL A 499 -6.20 9.53 -10.13
N ASP A 500 -7.10 10.05 -10.96
CA ASP A 500 -8.46 10.45 -10.56
C ASP A 500 -9.34 9.20 -10.47
N LEU A 501 -9.70 8.86 -9.23
CA LEU A 501 -10.47 7.67 -8.88
C LEU A 501 -11.94 8.01 -8.53
N SER A 502 -12.37 9.27 -8.71
CA SER A 502 -13.71 9.75 -8.34
C SER A 502 -14.85 9.04 -9.06
N LEU A 503 -14.59 8.52 -10.26
CA LEU A 503 -15.55 7.77 -11.07
C LEU A 503 -15.43 6.24 -10.91
N VAL A 504 -14.46 5.76 -10.12
CA VAL A 504 -14.29 4.32 -9.85
C VAL A 504 -15.32 3.86 -8.82
N PRO A 505 -16.02 2.74 -9.04
CA PRO A 505 -16.98 2.20 -8.07
C PRO A 505 -16.36 1.92 -6.69
N SER A 506 -17.12 2.19 -5.62
CA SER A 506 -16.66 2.08 -4.23
C SER A 506 -16.33 0.66 -3.77
N ASP A 507 -16.88 -0.35 -4.43
CA ASP A 507 -16.64 -1.76 -4.20
C ASP A 507 -15.30 -2.26 -4.76
N VAL A 508 -14.70 -1.51 -5.70
CA VAL A 508 -13.46 -1.92 -6.40
C VAL A 508 -12.33 -0.92 -6.23
N ILE A 509 -12.62 0.32 -5.82
CA ILE A 509 -11.62 1.37 -5.59
C ILE A 509 -10.48 0.93 -4.66
N HIS A 510 -10.77 0.18 -3.59
CA HIS A 510 -9.74 -0.37 -2.69
C HIS A 510 -8.78 -1.31 -3.40
N ILE A 511 -9.28 -2.13 -4.34
CA ILE A 511 -8.45 -3.07 -5.11
C ILE A 511 -7.60 -2.30 -6.12
N VAL A 512 -8.20 -1.34 -6.83
CA VAL A 512 -7.47 -0.49 -7.79
C VAL A 512 -6.31 0.23 -7.10
N ILE A 513 -6.58 0.87 -5.97
CA ILE A 513 -5.57 1.55 -5.15
C ILE A 513 -4.49 0.58 -4.68
N ALA A 514 -4.88 -0.59 -4.15
CA ALA A 514 -3.95 -1.60 -3.68
C ALA A 514 -3.02 -2.10 -4.81
N VAL A 515 -3.59 -2.42 -5.97
CA VAL A 515 -2.86 -2.94 -7.12
C VAL A 515 -1.90 -1.89 -7.65
N VAL A 516 -2.35 -0.64 -7.86
CA VAL A 516 -1.48 0.44 -8.34
C VAL A 516 -0.35 0.69 -7.36
N ALA A 517 -0.64 0.80 -6.06
CA ALA A 517 0.38 0.98 -5.02
C ALA A 517 1.38 -0.18 -4.98
N ARG A 518 0.90 -1.43 -5.09
CA ARG A 518 1.75 -2.62 -5.13
C ARG A 518 2.64 -2.64 -6.37
N ILE A 519 2.11 -2.36 -7.56
CA ILE A 519 2.89 -2.34 -8.79
C ILE A 519 3.98 -1.26 -8.72
N VAL A 520 3.64 -0.05 -8.24
CA VAL A 520 4.62 1.02 -8.01
C VAL A 520 5.71 0.57 -7.05
N PHE A 521 5.35 -0.07 -5.95
CA PHE A 521 6.31 -0.57 -4.96
C PHE A 521 7.21 -1.68 -5.52
N GLU A 522 6.65 -2.66 -6.22
CA GLU A 522 7.45 -3.71 -6.86
C GLU A 522 8.36 -3.15 -7.97
N ALA A 523 7.91 -2.14 -8.70
CA ALA A 523 8.71 -1.47 -9.73
C ALA A 523 9.93 -0.75 -9.11
N THR A 524 9.77 -0.03 -8.00
CA THR A 524 10.90 0.62 -7.32
C THR A 524 11.88 -0.41 -6.72
N GLN A 525 11.37 -1.54 -6.21
CA GLN A 525 12.21 -2.66 -5.76
C GLN A 525 13.05 -3.24 -6.90
N ARG A 526 12.43 -3.52 -8.06
CA ARG A 526 13.11 -4.04 -9.25
C ARG A 526 14.12 -3.03 -9.78
N TYR A 527 13.77 -1.75 -9.83
CA TYR A 527 14.66 -0.68 -10.27
C TYR A 527 15.92 -0.62 -9.39
N ARG A 528 15.77 -0.62 -8.05
CA ARG A 528 16.91 -0.61 -7.13
C ARG A 528 17.81 -1.81 -7.31
N LYS A 529 17.22 -2.99 -7.53
CA LYS A 529 17.98 -4.23 -7.78
C LYS A 529 18.80 -4.17 -9.06
N LEU A 530 18.25 -3.58 -10.13
CA LEU A 530 18.89 -3.53 -11.45
C LEU A 530 19.94 -2.41 -11.57
N ASN A 531 19.68 -1.26 -10.94
CA ASN A 531 20.50 -0.05 -11.11
C ASN A 531 21.38 0.29 -9.91
N GLU A 532 21.27 -0.47 -8.81
CA GLU A 532 21.96 -0.23 -7.53
C GLU A 532 21.73 1.18 -6.95
N ARG A 533 20.69 1.87 -7.42
CA ARG A 533 20.31 3.23 -7.02
C ARG A 533 18.81 3.30 -6.83
N GLU A 534 18.38 4.18 -5.94
CA GLU A 534 16.98 4.43 -5.68
C GLU A 534 16.35 5.28 -6.80
N LEU A 535 15.06 5.06 -7.03
CA LEU A 535 14.24 5.92 -7.90
C LEU A 535 13.30 6.73 -7.00
N PRO A 536 13.66 7.98 -6.64
CA PRO A 536 12.88 8.78 -5.70
C PRO A 536 11.44 8.95 -6.19
N THR A 537 10.52 8.29 -5.49
CA THR A 537 9.10 8.22 -5.84
C THR A 537 8.28 8.46 -4.58
N VAL A 538 7.24 9.27 -4.68
CA VAL A 538 6.34 9.60 -3.57
C VAL A 538 4.94 9.21 -3.97
N LEU A 539 4.36 8.27 -3.23
CA LEU A 539 2.96 7.90 -3.37
C LEU A 539 2.13 8.73 -2.40
N VAL A 540 1.14 9.46 -2.92
CA VAL A 540 0.21 10.28 -2.13
C VAL A 540 -1.14 9.57 -2.11
N LEU A 541 -1.67 9.30 -0.92
CA LEU A 541 -3.01 8.76 -0.74
C LEU A 541 -3.88 9.80 -0.03
N GLU A 542 -4.87 10.32 -0.76
CA GLU A 542 -5.89 11.18 -0.20
C GLU A 542 -7.04 10.36 0.41
N GLU A 543 -7.72 10.95 1.39
CA GLU A 543 -8.68 10.29 2.29
C GLU A 543 -8.22 8.91 2.80
N ALA A 544 -6.98 8.84 3.29
CA ALA A 544 -6.35 7.60 3.72
C ALA A 544 -7.16 6.82 4.76
N HIS A 545 -7.99 7.48 5.59
CA HIS A 545 -8.89 6.82 6.52
C HIS A 545 -9.98 5.97 5.85
N THR A 546 -10.30 6.17 4.58
CA THR A 546 -11.26 5.32 3.87
C THR A 546 -10.64 3.99 3.44
N PHE A 547 -9.32 3.97 3.23
CA PHE A 547 -8.59 2.85 2.60
C PHE A 547 -7.66 2.11 3.56
N ILE A 548 -7.16 2.78 4.59
CA ILE A 548 -6.22 2.26 5.57
C ILE A 548 -6.84 2.33 6.97
N LYS A 549 -8.08 1.81 7.14
CA LYS A 549 -8.69 1.80 8.49
C LYS A 549 -7.97 0.83 9.42
N ARG A 550 -8.05 1.12 10.71
CA ARG A 550 -7.74 0.17 11.77
C ARG A 550 -8.72 -1.00 11.66
N GLY A 551 -8.21 -2.18 11.33
CA GLY A 551 -8.96 -3.44 11.37
C GLY A 551 -8.37 -4.38 12.40
N SER A 552 -9.17 -5.32 12.90
CA SER A 552 -8.65 -6.54 13.51
C SER A 552 -8.11 -7.44 12.40
N ASP A 553 -6.99 -8.10 12.64
CA ASP A 553 -6.52 -9.22 11.81
C ASP A 553 -7.35 -10.47 12.08
N GLU A 554 -8.67 -10.31 12.29
CA GLU A 554 -9.55 -11.47 12.33
C GLU A 554 -9.42 -12.17 10.98
N GLU A 555 -8.94 -13.42 11.04
CA GLU A 555 -8.71 -14.31 9.92
C GLU A 555 -10.06 -14.68 9.29
N SER A 556 -10.69 -13.73 8.61
CA SER A 556 -11.72 -14.08 7.65
C SER A 556 -11.05 -14.96 6.61
N SER A 557 -11.58 -16.18 6.43
CA SER A 557 -11.05 -17.16 5.48
C SER A 557 -10.98 -16.65 4.03
N THR A 558 -11.71 -15.57 3.74
CA THR A 558 -11.66 -14.80 2.49
C THR A 558 -11.09 -13.40 2.77
N PRO A 559 -9.99 -12.99 2.10
CA PRO A 559 -9.47 -11.64 2.23
C PRO A 559 -10.43 -10.64 1.59
N THR A 560 -10.70 -9.53 2.27
CA THR A 560 -11.54 -8.44 1.73
C THR A 560 -10.69 -7.40 0.98
N PRO A 561 -11.26 -6.69 -0.01
CA PRO A 561 -10.59 -5.58 -0.69
C PRO A 561 -9.98 -4.55 0.27
N PHE A 562 -10.72 -4.26 1.35
CA PHE A 562 -10.30 -3.36 2.40
C PHE A 562 -9.05 -3.86 3.15
N GLN A 563 -9.03 -5.13 3.58
CA GLN A 563 -7.87 -5.73 4.24
C GLN A 563 -6.64 -5.74 3.33
N MET A 564 -6.81 -6.09 2.05
CA MET A 564 -5.74 -6.12 1.06
C MET A 564 -5.10 -4.74 0.85
N CYS A 565 -5.94 -3.72 0.72
CA CYS A 565 -5.48 -2.33 0.60
C CYS A 565 -4.67 -1.92 1.83
N ARG A 566 -5.21 -2.14 3.04
CA ARG A 566 -4.50 -1.85 4.29
C ARG A 566 -3.14 -2.56 4.36
N GLN A 567 -3.09 -3.87 4.10
CA GLN A 567 -1.85 -4.66 4.16
C GLN A 567 -0.81 -4.17 3.15
N THR A 568 -1.24 -3.74 1.97
CA THR A 568 -0.35 -3.16 0.95
C THR A 568 0.32 -1.89 1.47
N PHE A 569 -0.45 -0.95 2.04
CA PHE A 569 0.12 0.27 2.59
C PHE A 569 0.94 0.05 3.87
N GLU A 570 0.58 -0.94 4.70
CA GLU A 570 1.40 -1.34 5.85
C GLU A 570 2.77 -1.88 5.41
N ARG A 571 2.80 -2.67 4.33
CA ARG A 571 4.06 -3.14 3.75
C ARG A 571 4.87 -2.00 3.16
N ILE A 572 4.24 -1.09 2.40
CA ILE A 572 4.89 0.11 1.86
C ILE A 572 5.44 0.99 2.98
N ALA A 573 4.70 1.19 4.07
CA ALA A 573 5.16 2.00 5.20
C ALA A 573 6.36 1.38 5.95
N ARG A 574 6.46 0.04 6.01
CA ARG A 574 7.59 -0.65 6.66
C ARG A 574 8.84 -0.75 5.78
N GLU A 575 8.65 -0.90 4.46
CA GLU A 575 9.72 -1.27 3.53
C GLU A 575 10.03 -0.20 2.49
N GLY A 576 9.05 0.64 2.13
CA GLY A 576 9.11 1.60 1.02
C GLY A 576 10.32 2.52 1.05
N ARG A 577 10.65 3.05 2.24
CA ARG A 577 11.84 3.88 2.46
C ARG A 577 13.13 3.22 1.97
N LYS A 578 13.27 1.90 2.13
CA LYS A 578 14.48 1.17 1.68
C LYS A 578 14.60 1.18 0.15
N PHE A 579 13.53 1.45 -0.59
CA PHE A 579 13.51 1.37 -2.05
C PHE A 579 13.29 2.73 -2.71
N GLY A 580 13.44 3.82 -1.97
CA GLY A 580 13.20 5.18 -2.47
C GLY A 580 11.72 5.53 -2.65
N LEU A 581 10.81 4.76 -2.05
CA LEU A 581 9.36 5.01 -2.07
C LEU A 581 8.90 5.71 -0.79
N GLY A 582 8.65 7.00 -0.88
CA GLY A 582 7.98 7.82 0.13
C GLY A 582 6.46 7.64 0.10
N LEU A 583 5.81 7.89 1.24
CA LEU A 583 4.35 7.80 1.38
C LEU A 583 3.85 9.10 2.00
N VAL A 584 2.86 9.74 1.38
CA VAL A 584 2.18 10.92 1.93
C VAL A 584 0.71 10.57 2.13
N LEU A 585 0.23 10.68 3.36
CA LEU A 585 -1.15 10.37 3.71
C LEU A 585 -1.89 11.64 4.07
N SER A 586 -3.04 11.87 3.45
CA SER A 586 -3.97 12.93 3.85
C SER A 586 -5.20 12.29 4.49
N SER A 587 -5.55 12.73 5.71
CA SER A 587 -6.70 12.16 6.42
C SER A 587 -7.35 13.12 7.40
N GLN A 588 -8.68 13.05 7.49
CA GLN A 588 -9.46 13.80 8.47
C GLN A 588 -9.78 13.05 9.77
N ARG A 589 -9.50 11.75 9.82
CA ARG A 589 -9.78 10.90 10.99
C ARG A 589 -8.55 10.11 11.39
N PRO A 590 -7.60 10.71 12.15
CA PRO A 590 -6.36 10.04 12.55
C PRO A 590 -6.60 8.77 13.38
N SER A 591 -7.64 8.77 14.22
CA SER A 591 -8.01 7.63 15.07
C SER A 591 -8.50 6.40 14.30
N GLU A 592 -8.99 6.60 13.07
CA GLU A 592 -9.45 5.52 12.21
C GLU A 592 -8.31 4.89 11.40
N LEU A 593 -7.14 5.52 11.29
CA LEU A 593 -6.01 5.01 10.49
C LEU A 593 -5.34 3.79 11.14
N SER A 594 -4.71 2.94 10.31
CA SER A 594 -3.85 1.87 10.81
C SER A 594 -2.74 2.44 11.70
N PRO A 595 -2.63 2.00 12.97
CA PRO A 595 -1.56 2.43 13.86
C PRO A 595 -0.17 2.07 13.32
N THR A 596 -0.06 0.96 12.58
CA THR A 596 1.18 0.55 11.93
C THR A 596 1.65 1.60 10.94
N VAL A 597 0.77 2.04 10.04
CA VAL A 597 1.11 3.03 9.01
C VAL A 597 1.42 4.38 9.64
N LEU A 598 0.59 4.83 10.58
CA LEU A 598 0.78 6.11 11.25
C LEU A 598 2.09 6.16 12.05
N ALA A 599 2.47 5.06 12.72
CA ALA A 599 3.73 4.97 13.46
C ALA A 599 4.99 5.01 12.57
N GLN A 600 4.86 4.72 11.27
CA GLN A 600 5.96 4.84 10.30
C GLN A 600 6.02 6.23 9.65
N CYS A 601 4.98 7.05 9.80
CA CYS A 601 5.00 8.45 9.36
C CYS A 601 5.77 9.28 10.39
N ASN A 602 7.00 9.67 10.05
CA ASN A 602 7.87 10.41 10.95
C ASN A 602 7.71 11.93 10.85
N THR A 603 6.87 12.40 9.93
CA THR A 603 6.56 13.82 9.72
C THR A 603 5.06 14.05 9.71
#